data_AF-A0A453BVD4-F1
#
_entry.id   AF-A0A453BVD4-F1
#
_cell.length_a   1.000
_cell.length_b   1.000
_cell.length_c   1.000
_cell.angle_alpha   90.00
_cell.angle_beta   90.00
_cell.angle_gamma   90.00
#
_symmetry.space_group_name_H-M   'P 1'
#
loop_
_entity.id
_entity.type
_entity.pdbx_description
1 polymer ?
#
loop_
_entity_poly.entity_id
_entity_poly.type
_entity_poly.pdbx_seq_one_letter_code
_entity_poly.pdbx_strand_id
1 'polypeptide(L)' 'MDADHGELPITTGDGTAAVTARFIKGVDKRATITEGWSDFFRQAHMNEGQVYAFAFKCTSKGLCLIVYSI' A
#
# COMPACT_ATOMS: atom_id res chain seq x y z
N MET A 1 -4.63 -9.42 -21.37
CA MET A 1 -5.12 -8.07 -21.01
C MET A 1 -4.05 -7.50 -20.13
N ASP A 2 -3.35 -6.46 -20.59
CA ASP A 2 -2.26 -5.84 -19.84
C ASP A 2 -2.87 -5.27 -18.57
N ALA A 3 -2.51 -5.83 -17.41
CA ALA A 3 -2.95 -5.26 -16.16
C ALA A 3 -2.17 -3.96 -15.99
N ASP A 4 -2.86 -2.83 -16.06
CA ASP A 4 -2.26 -1.51 -15.87
C ASP A 4 -1.46 -1.54 -14.55
N HIS A 5 -0.13 -1.60 -14.68
CA HIS A 5 0.79 -1.72 -13.56
C HIS A 5 1.01 -0.31 -13.02
N GLY A 6 0.26 0.04 -11.98
CA GLY A 6 0.37 1.34 -11.33
C GLY A 6 1.44 1.34 -10.25
N GLU A 7 2.16 2.45 -10.13
CA GLU A 7 2.91 2.77 -8.91
C GLU A 7 1.93 3.26 -7.84
N LEU A 8 2.09 2.76 -6.60
CA LEU A 8 1.29 3.15 -5.45
C LEU A 8 2.23 3.56 -4.31
N PRO A 9 2.32 4.85 -3.98
CA PRO A 9 2.93 5.30 -2.74
C PRO A 9 2.18 4.74 -1.53
N ILE A 10 2.91 4.15 -0.58
CA ILE A 10 2.41 3.63 0.68
C ILE A 10 3.14 4.33 1.81
N THR A 11 2.41 4.80 2.82
CA THR A 11 3.02 5.39 4.03
C THR A 11 2.29 4.95 5.29
N THR A 12 2.97 4.97 6.44
CA THR A 12 2.31 4.85 7.74
C THR A 12 1.57 6.15 8.08
N GLY A 13 0.55 6.05 8.93
CA GLY A 13 -0.22 7.20 9.39
C GLY A 13 0.62 8.26 10.11
N ASP A 14 1.71 7.84 10.75
CA ASP A 14 2.70 8.70 11.43
C ASP A 14 3.87 9.13 10.53
N GLY A 15 3.92 8.64 9.29
CA GLY A 15 4.96 8.97 8.30
C GLY A 15 6.34 8.36 8.56
N THR A 16 6.48 7.44 9.52
CA THR A 16 7.76 6.80 9.86
C THR A 16 8.27 5.83 8.80
N ALA A 17 7.38 5.21 8.02
CA ALA A 17 7.75 4.37 6.89
C ALA A 17 7.02 4.81 5.63
N ALA A 18 7.75 4.88 4.51
CA ALA A 18 7.20 5.22 3.20
C ALA A 18 7.93 4.47 2.09
N VAL A 19 7.17 3.85 1.19
CA VAL A 19 7.70 3.16 0.01
C VAL A 19 6.83 3.44 -1.21
N THR A 20 7.36 3.18 -2.40
CA THR A 20 6.54 2.99 -3.60
C THR A 20 6.39 1.50 -3.84
N ALA A 21 5.15 1.04 -4.01
CA ALA A 21 4.83 -0.35 -4.29
C ALA A 21 4.16 -0.52 -5.66
N ARG A 22 4.22 -1.73 -6.21
CA ARG A 22 3.47 -2.07 -7.42
C ARG A 22 2.03 -2.42 -7.05
N PHE A 23 1.08 -1.74 -7.68
CA PHE A 23 -0.36 -1.95 -7.51
C PHE A 23 -0.98 -2.50 -8.79
N ILE A 24 -1.64 -3.65 -8.65
CA ILE A 24 -2.30 -4.35 -9.75
C ILE A 24 -3.79 -4.37 -9.44
N LYS A 25 -4.57 -3.65 -10.24
CA LYS A 25 -6.03 -3.71 -10.18
C LYS A 25 -6.51 -4.97 -10.90
N GLY A 26 -7.04 -5.92 -10.14
CA GLY A 26 -7.66 -7.12 -10.70
C GLY A 26 -9.00 -6.80 -11.37
N VAL A 27 -9.38 -7.63 -12.32
CA VAL A 27 -10.73 -7.58 -12.95
C VAL A 27 -11.81 -8.14 -12.02
N ASP A 28 -11.43 -8.83 -10.95
CA ASP A 28 -12.27 -9.60 -10.03
C ASP A 28 -12.60 -8.85 -8.72
N LYS A 29 -12.74 -7.52 -8.77
CA LYS A 29 -12.95 -6.62 -7.60
C LYS A 29 -11.86 -6.73 -6.53
N ARG A 30 -10.73 -7.36 -6.84
CA ARG A 30 -9.56 -7.44 -5.97
C ARG A 30 -8.48 -6.52 -6.51
N ALA A 31 -7.57 -6.12 -5.64
CA ALA A 31 -6.33 -5.50 -6.03
C ALA A 31 -5.19 -6.14 -5.25
N THR A 32 -4.04 -6.25 -5.89
CA THR A 32 -2.85 -6.86 -5.30
C THR A 32 -1.75 -5.82 -5.24
N ILE A 33 -1.11 -5.72 -4.08
CA ILE A 33 0.11 -4.94 -3.88
C ILE A 33 1.26 -5.95 -3.84
N THR A 34 2.28 -5.78 -4.68
CA THR A 34 3.38 -6.74 -4.81
C THR A 34 4.73 -6.12 -4.43
N GLU A 35 5.55 -5.75 -5.41
CA GLU A 35 6.88 -5.16 -5.20
C GLU A 35 6.77 -3.97 -4.24
N GLY A 36 7.71 -3.85 -3.29
CA GLY A 36 7.70 -2.82 -2.24
C GLY A 36 6.85 -3.14 -1.00
N TRP A 37 5.86 -4.04 -1.07
CA TRP A 37 5.03 -4.37 0.10
C TRP A 37 5.84 -5.01 1.24
N SER A 38 6.70 -5.98 0.92
CA SER A 38 7.54 -6.65 1.93
C SER A 38 8.54 -5.69 2.58
N ASP A 39 9.02 -4.69 1.84
CA ASP A 39 9.89 -3.64 2.39
C ASP A 39 9.11 -2.72 3.34
N PHE A 40 7.90 -2.31 2.94
CA PHE A 40 7.00 -1.55 3.80
C PHE A 40 6.70 -2.30 5.10
N PHE A 41 6.33 -3.58 5.01
CA PHE A 41 6.02 -4.40 6.18
C PHE A 41 7.16 -4.40 7.20
N ARG A 42 8.41 -4.53 6.72
CA ARG A 42 9.60 -4.47 7.57
C ARG A 42 9.84 -3.08 8.16
N GLN A 43 9.75 -2.03 7.34
CA GLN A 43 10.02 -0.65 7.76
C GLN A 43 8.95 -0.11 8.73
N ALA A 44 7.69 -0.48 8.52
CA ALA A 44 6.57 -0.12 9.38
C ALA A 44 6.48 -1.00 10.65
N HIS A 45 7.45 -1.91 10.86
CA HIS A 45 7.48 -2.85 11.98
C HIS A 45 6.15 -3.59 12.16
N MET A 46 5.52 -3.97 11.05
CA MET A 46 4.27 -4.71 11.09
C MET A 46 4.49 -6.13 11.61
N ASN A 47 3.52 -6.66 12.34
CA ASN A 47 3.60 -7.99 12.93
C ASN A 47 2.40 -8.84 12.53
N GLU A 48 2.64 -10.12 12.30
CA GLU A 48 1.56 -11.08 12.08
C GLU A 48 0.63 -11.15 13.30
N GLY A 49 -0.68 -11.30 13.05
CA GLY A 49 -1.70 -11.31 14.09
C GLY A 49 -2.14 -9.94 14.60
N GLN A 50 -1.47 -8.85 14.19
CA GLN A 50 -1.92 -7.49 14.47
C GLN A 50 -2.92 -7.00 13.41
N VAL A 51 -3.78 -6.06 13.82
CA VAL A 51 -4.79 -5.46 12.94
C VAL A 51 -4.32 -4.07 12.51
N TYR A 52 -4.46 -3.80 11.21
CA TYR A 52 -4.09 -2.52 10.60
C TYR A 52 -5.26 -1.99 9.78
N ALA A 53 -5.44 -0.67 9.80
CA ALA A 53 -6.41 0.01 8.95
C ALA A 53 -5.74 0.52 7.67
N PHE A 54 -6.39 0.28 6.53
CA PHE A 54 -5.90 0.62 5.20
C PHE A 54 -6.79 1.70 4.61
N ALA A 55 -6.22 2.87 4.31
CA ALA A 55 -6.96 3.99 3.75
C ALA A 55 -6.35 4.43 2.41
N PHE A 56 -7.09 4.21 1.32
CA PHE A 56 -6.77 4.82 0.04
C PHE A 56 -7.14 6.29 0.04
N LYS A 57 -6.22 7.16 -0.38
CA LYS A 57 -6.47 8.59 -0.56
C LYS A 57 -6.08 9.03 -1.97
N CYS A 58 -6.94 9.82 -2.60
CA CYS A 58 -6.58 10.52 -3.83
C CYS A 58 -5.89 11.83 -3.47
N THR A 59 -4.69 12.03 -4.01
CA THR A 59 -3.92 13.26 -3.89
C THR A 59 -3.82 13.94 -5.26
N SER A 60 -3.30 15.16 -5.31
CA SER A 60 -2.97 15.82 -6.58
C SER A 60 -1.93 15.07 -7.40
N LYS A 61 -1.14 14.18 -6.77
CA LYS A 61 -0.12 13.34 -7.42
C LYS A 61 -0.64 11.95 -7.79
N GLY A 62 -1.90 11.64 -7.49
CA GLY A 62 -2.50 10.32 -7.72
C GLY A 62 -2.90 9.61 -6.44
N LEU A 63 -3.18 8.32 -6.57
CA LEU A 63 -3.62 7.45 -5.49
C LEU A 63 -2.45 7.14 -4.54
N CYS A 64 -2.68 7.20 -3.23
CA CYS A 64 -1.77 6.67 -2.22
C CYS A 64 -2.53 5.80 -1.22
N LEU A 65 -1.79 4.93 -0.54
CA LEU A 65 -2.29 4.11 0.57
C LEU A 65 -1.64 4.58 1.87
N ILE A 66 -2.46 4.81 2.88
CA ILE A 66 -2.00 5.08 4.25
C ILE A 66 -2.39 3.91 5.14
N VAL A 67 -1.42 3.39 5.89
CA VAL A 67 -1.61 2.27 6.82
C VAL A 67 -1.50 2.78 8.25
N TYR A 68 -2.52 2.50 9.05
CA TYR A 68 -2.57 2.87 10.46
C TYR A 68 -2.51 1.61 11.33
N SER A 69 -1.69 1.64 12.39
CA SER A 69 -1.84 0.70 13.50
C SER A 69 -3.09 1.06 14.30
N ILE A 70 -3.79 0.05 14.81
CA ILE A 70 -4.97 0.20 15.68
C ILE A 70 -4.55 0.02 17.14
#